data_AF-A0A7S0INZ5-F1
#
_entry.id   AF-A0A7S0INZ5-F1
#
_cell.length_a   1.000
_cell.length_b   1.000
_cell.length_c   1.000
_cell.angle_alpha   90.00
_cell.angle_beta   90.00
_cell.angle_gamma   90.00
#
_symmetry.space_group_name_H-M   'P 1'
#
loop_
_entity.id
_entity.type
_entity.pdbx_description
1 polymer ?
#
loop_
_entity_poly.entity_id
_entity_poly.type
_entity_poly.pdbx_seq_one_letter_code
_entity_poly.pdbx_strand_id
1 'polypeptide(L)'
;LLKRALQQRAPFFWMCDDNVAAFVRVVVRPGGEMGREWEGPLFREALMHVQSHPHIRKFGLAGFLRANGTEVSKTATEVHDALSIYKVVLINSAACARVQYIAALANFEDIAFNRELQLEHVPTLKVQEYAFWAIQSKAGGCAERRGATDTQLVHPSYAMADLSERERQVVVRLQAWVEEDRNKPLPQRLQRGVAELRRCRRQADDATGS
;
A
#
# COMPACT_ATOMS: atom_id res chain seq x y z
N LEU A 1 -26.49 -23.92 14.91
CA LEU A 1 -25.25 -23.83 14.09
C LEU A 1 -25.15 -22.50 13.33
N LEU A 2 -26.16 -22.08 12.55
CA LEU A 2 -26.18 -20.80 11.82
C LEU A 2 -26.00 -19.54 12.70
N LYS A 3 -26.61 -19.50 13.90
CA LYS A 3 -26.44 -18.39 14.86
C LYS A 3 -25.00 -18.28 15.43
N ARG A 4 -24.27 -19.40 15.57
CA ARG A 4 -22.85 -19.40 15.97
C ARG A 4 -21.95 -18.95 14.82
N ALA A 5 -22.27 -19.34 13.58
CA ALA A 5 -21.56 -18.86 12.38
C ALA A 5 -21.73 -17.34 12.16
N LEU A 6 -22.88 -16.77 12.57
CA LEU A 6 -23.12 -15.32 12.51
C LEU A 6 -22.42 -14.54 13.65
N GLN A 7 -22.26 -15.15 14.83
CA GLN A 7 -21.46 -14.60 15.93
C GLN A 7 -19.94 -14.80 15.73
N GLN A 8 -19.55 -15.63 14.76
CA GLN A 8 -18.17 -15.89 14.32
C GLN A 8 -17.87 -15.25 12.95
N ARG A 9 -18.62 -14.21 12.54
CA ARG A 9 -18.25 -13.43 11.34
C ARG A 9 -16.92 -12.74 11.61
N ALA A 10 -15.94 -13.15 10.82
CA ALA A 10 -14.54 -13.05 11.13
C ALA A 10 -14.12 -11.60 11.50
N PRO A 11 -13.27 -11.43 12.54
CA PRO A 11 -12.64 -10.14 12.77
C PRO A 11 -11.74 -9.77 11.58
N PHE A 12 -11.48 -10.70 10.65
CA PHE A 12 -10.66 -10.47 9.48
C PHE A 12 -11.35 -10.83 8.16
N PHE A 13 -11.14 -10.02 7.13
CA PHE A 13 -11.48 -10.37 5.75
C PHE A 13 -10.37 -9.95 4.79
N TRP A 14 -10.18 -10.74 3.74
CA TRP A 14 -9.28 -10.41 2.64
C TRP A 14 -9.98 -9.50 1.64
N MET A 15 -9.29 -8.46 1.20
CA MET A 15 -9.72 -7.56 0.13
C MET A 15 -8.60 -7.46 -0.91
N CYS A 16 -8.96 -7.55 -2.18
CA CYS A 16 -8.05 -7.51 -3.31
C CYS A 16 -8.57 -6.48 -4.33
N ASP A 17 -7.83 -5.40 -4.55
CA ASP A 17 -8.18 -4.31 -5.49
C ASP A 17 -7.75 -4.63 -6.95
N ASP A 18 -7.10 -5.77 -7.17
CA ASP A 18 -6.59 -6.20 -8.47
C ASP A 18 -7.04 -7.63 -8.82
N ASN A 19 -7.09 -7.96 -10.11
CA ASN A 19 -7.22 -9.35 -10.57
C ASN A 19 -5.90 -10.10 -10.32
N VAL A 20 -5.72 -10.55 -9.08
CA VAL A 20 -4.53 -11.25 -8.60
C VAL A 20 -4.41 -12.59 -9.33
N ALA A 21 -3.33 -12.75 -10.09
CA ALA A 21 -3.05 -13.98 -10.83
C ALA A 21 -2.14 -14.94 -10.08
N ALA A 22 -1.18 -14.43 -9.32
CA ALA A 22 -0.21 -15.26 -8.60
C ALA A 22 0.40 -14.50 -7.42
N PHE A 23 1.05 -15.26 -6.54
CA PHE A 23 2.02 -14.75 -5.60
C PHE A 23 3.40 -15.28 -5.97
N VAL A 24 4.42 -14.45 -5.74
CA VAL A 24 5.82 -14.80 -5.88
C VAL A 24 6.52 -14.62 -4.55
N ARG A 25 7.54 -15.44 -4.31
CA ARG A 25 8.45 -15.25 -3.18
C ARG A 25 9.52 -14.25 -3.58
N VAL A 26 9.79 -13.28 -2.72
CA VAL A 26 10.89 -12.33 -2.85
C VAL A 26 12.08 -12.91 -2.09
N VAL A 27 13.20 -13.11 -2.78
CA VAL A 27 14.40 -13.76 -2.23
C VAL A 27 15.65 -12.92 -2.40
N VAL A 28 16.62 -13.09 -1.51
CA VAL A 28 17.98 -12.54 -1.69
C VAL A 28 18.84 -13.62 -2.32
N ARG A 29 19.35 -13.38 -3.53
CA ARG A 29 20.24 -14.29 -4.25
C ARG A 29 21.68 -14.22 -3.72
N PRO A 30 22.51 -15.24 -4.01
CA PRO A 30 23.94 -15.15 -3.78
C PRO A 30 24.53 -13.90 -4.44
N GLY A 31 25.16 -13.03 -3.66
CA GLY A 31 25.61 -11.70 -4.12
C GLY A 31 24.77 -10.52 -3.61
N GLY A 32 23.69 -10.78 -2.87
CA GLY A 32 22.85 -9.74 -2.24
C GLY A 32 21.80 -9.14 -3.18
N GLU A 33 21.71 -9.62 -4.42
CA GLU A 33 20.70 -9.18 -5.37
C GLU A 33 19.32 -9.71 -5.00
N MET A 34 18.32 -8.84 -5.07
CA MET A 34 16.93 -9.21 -4.82
C MET A 34 16.32 -9.86 -6.07
N GLY A 35 15.77 -11.07 -5.89
CA GLY A 35 15.18 -11.90 -6.93
C GLY A 35 13.74 -12.30 -6.63
N ARG A 36 13.12 -13.01 -7.59
CA ARG A 36 11.77 -13.57 -7.47
C ARG A 36 11.81 -15.04 -7.80
N GLU A 37 11.10 -15.82 -7.02
CA GLU A 37 10.88 -17.24 -7.26
C GLU A 37 9.41 -17.50 -7.56
N TRP A 38 9.19 -18.10 -8.73
CA TRP A 38 7.88 -18.46 -9.27
C TRP A 38 7.62 -19.94 -9.02
N GLU A 39 7.62 -20.35 -7.75
CA GLU A 39 7.32 -21.73 -7.35
C GLU A 39 5.80 -21.96 -7.34
N GLY A 40 5.20 -22.00 -8.53
CA GLY A 40 3.75 -22.17 -8.65
C GLY A 40 2.93 -21.07 -7.97
N PRO A 41 1.61 -21.28 -7.80
CA PRO A 41 0.72 -20.29 -7.19
C PRO A 41 0.85 -20.28 -5.66
N LEU A 42 1.69 -19.40 -5.11
CA LEU A 42 1.95 -19.27 -3.66
C LEU A 42 0.85 -18.56 -2.83
N PHE A 43 -0.40 -18.59 -3.28
CA PHE A 43 -1.50 -17.88 -2.61
C PHE A 43 -1.66 -18.34 -1.16
N ARG A 44 -1.73 -19.65 -0.95
CA ARG A 44 -1.99 -20.20 0.38
C ARG A 44 -0.87 -19.85 1.33
N GLU A 45 0.37 -20.02 0.91
CA GLU A 45 1.58 -19.74 1.68
C GLU A 45 1.62 -18.28 2.09
N ALA A 46 1.44 -17.36 1.14
CA ALA A 46 1.46 -15.93 1.40
C ALA A 46 0.34 -15.53 2.40
N LEU A 47 -0.91 -15.92 2.13
CA LEU A 47 -2.04 -15.56 2.99
C LEU A 47 -1.90 -16.16 4.40
N MET A 48 -1.45 -17.41 4.51
CA MET A 48 -1.21 -18.07 5.80
C MET A 48 -0.04 -17.44 6.55
N HIS A 49 1.01 -16.99 5.87
CA HIS A 49 2.13 -16.28 6.50
C HIS A 49 1.63 -15.05 7.26
N VAL A 50 0.82 -14.20 6.62
CA VAL A 50 0.20 -13.04 7.29
C VAL A 50 -0.72 -13.48 8.45
N GLN A 51 -1.60 -14.46 8.23
CA GLN A 51 -2.56 -14.89 9.24
C GLN A 51 -1.92 -15.56 10.46
N SER A 52 -0.76 -16.20 10.28
CA SER A 52 0.00 -16.86 11.34
C SER A 52 0.90 -15.91 12.13
N HIS A 53 0.99 -14.63 11.73
CA HIS A 53 1.81 -13.65 12.42
C HIS A 53 1.40 -13.56 13.92
N PRO A 54 2.35 -13.68 14.89
CA PRO A 54 2.03 -13.78 16.32
C PRO A 54 1.19 -12.63 16.88
N HIS A 55 1.26 -11.47 16.24
CA HIS A 55 0.55 -10.26 16.63
C HIS A 55 -0.57 -9.85 15.66
N ILE A 56 -1.05 -10.76 14.78
CA ILE A 56 -2.01 -10.40 13.73
C ILE A 56 -3.27 -9.70 14.25
N ARG A 57 -3.73 -10.04 15.46
CA ARG A 57 -4.89 -9.43 16.14
C ARG A 57 -4.71 -7.97 16.54
N LYS A 58 -3.48 -7.48 16.60
CA LYS A 58 -3.18 -6.07 16.93
C LYS A 58 -3.22 -5.18 15.70
N PHE A 59 -2.93 -5.73 14.52
CA PHE A 59 -2.92 -4.93 13.30
C PHE A 59 -4.34 -4.65 12.84
N GLY A 60 -4.58 -3.41 12.40
CA GLY A 60 -5.79 -3.02 11.68
C GLY A 60 -5.76 -3.50 10.24
N LEU A 61 -4.58 -3.43 9.64
CA LEU A 61 -4.34 -3.79 8.25
C LEU A 61 -3.04 -4.57 8.15
N ALA A 62 -3.07 -5.69 7.45
CA ALA A 62 -1.86 -6.37 6.99
C ALA A 62 -1.95 -6.61 5.48
N GLY A 63 -0.84 -6.66 4.77
CA GLY A 63 -0.93 -6.94 3.33
C GLY A 63 0.39 -7.05 2.61
N PHE A 64 0.27 -7.14 1.29
CA PHE A 64 1.38 -7.40 0.37
C PHE A 64 1.57 -6.28 -0.64
N LEU A 65 2.78 -6.24 -1.17
CA LEU A 65 3.12 -5.39 -2.30
C LEU A 65 2.81 -6.08 -3.61
N ARG A 66 2.58 -5.25 -4.63
CA ARG A 66 2.56 -5.70 -6.01
C ARG A 66 3.96 -6.06 -6.45
N ALA A 67 4.10 -7.15 -7.18
CA ALA A 67 5.32 -7.51 -7.91
C ALA A 67 5.42 -6.62 -9.16
N ASN A 68 6.03 -5.44 -9.04
CA ASN A 68 6.16 -4.46 -10.12
C ASN A 68 7.60 -3.95 -10.31
N GLY A 69 8.59 -4.54 -9.64
CA GLY A 69 9.97 -4.08 -9.68
C GLY A 69 10.36 -3.15 -8.54
N THR A 70 9.45 -2.71 -7.68
CA THR A 70 9.78 -1.86 -6.53
C THR A 70 9.95 -2.64 -5.23
N GLU A 71 9.39 -3.85 -5.16
CA GLU A 71 9.53 -4.77 -4.03
C GLU A 71 10.99 -5.22 -3.80
N VAL A 72 11.79 -5.30 -4.86
CA VAL A 72 13.22 -5.68 -4.80
C VAL A 72 14.11 -4.61 -4.17
N SER A 73 13.59 -3.41 -3.90
CA SER A 73 14.35 -2.33 -3.24
C SER A 73 14.33 -2.40 -1.71
N LYS A 74 13.61 -3.37 -1.13
CA LYS A 74 13.33 -3.40 0.31
C LYS A 74 14.11 -4.51 0.99
N THR A 75 14.85 -4.14 2.03
CA THR A 75 15.74 -5.04 2.78
C THR A 75 15.06 -5.75 3.95
N ALA A 76 13.89 -5.28 4.38
CA ALA A 76 13.14 -5.86 5.50
C ALA A 76 12.04 -6.79 4.97
N THR A 77 11.89 -7.96 5.58
CA THR A 77 10.80 -8.90 5.26
C THR A 77 9.44 -8.42 5.77
N GLU A 78 9.46 -7.58 6.80
CA GLU A 78 8.27 -6.98 7.41
C GLU A 78 8.50 -5.49 7.68
N VAL A 79 7.51 -4.66 7.37
CA VAL A 79 7.55 -3.22 7.67
C VAL A 79 6.26 -2.83 8.38
N HIS A 80 6.41 -2.25 9.56
CA HIS A 80 5.30 -1.75 10.36
C HIS A 80 4.94 -0.33 9.95
N ASP A 81 3.66 0.03 10.07
CA ASP A 81 3.15 1.39 9.92
C ASP A 81 3.51 2.06 8.58
N ALA A 82 3.64 1.25 7.54
CA ALA A 82 3.97 1.75 6.22
C ALA A 82 2.75 2.44 5.59
N LEU A 83 2.91 3.72 5.26
CA LEU A 83 1.89 4.51 4.58
C LEU A 83 1.60 4.03 3.15
N SER A 84 2.60 3.43 2.48
CA SER A 84 2.47 3.02 1.07
C SER A 84 1.50 1.85 0.87
N ILE A 85 0.91 1.86 -0.32
CA ILE A 85 -0.16 1.01 -0.85
C ILE A 85 -0.04 -0.48 -0.50
N TYR A 86 -1.15 -1.03 -0.02
CA TYR A 86 -1.43 -2.46 -0.01
C TYR A 86 -2.60 -2.71 -0.96
N LYS A 87 -2.46 -3.67 -1.87
CA LYS A 87 -3.52 -4.00 -2.85
C LYS A 87 -4.18 -5.34 -2.57
N VAL A 88 -3.48 -6.23 -1.88
CA VAL A 88 -4.04 -7.43 -1.26
C VAL A 88 -3.86 -7.26 0.25
N VAL A 89 -4.98 -7.12 0.96
CA VAL A 89 -5.00 -6.79 2.39
C VAL A 89 -5.87 -7.73 3.18
N LEU A 90 -5.40 -8.05 4.38
CA LEU A 90 -6.18 -8.61 5.46
C LEU A 90 -6.61 -7.46 6.38
N ILE A 91 -7.91 -7.18 6.41
CA ILE A 91 -8.48 -6.09 7.22
C ILE A 91 -9.03 -6.69 8.51
N ASN A 92 -8.58 -6.16 9.65
CA ASN A 92 -9.15 -6.44 10.96
C ASN A 92 -10.34 -5.50 11.24
N SER A 93 -11.55 -5.95 10.93
CA SER A 93 -12.78 -5.13 11.05
C SER A 93 -12.99 -4.58 12.45
N ALA A 94 -12.61 -5.33 13.49
CA ALA A 94 -12.75 -4.88 14.88
C ALA A 94 -11.76 -3.75 15.22
N ALA A 95 -10.51 -3.86 14.78
CA ALA A 95 -9.51 -2.81 15.00
C ALA A 95 -9.79 -1.57 14.12
N CYS A 96 -10.39 -1.76 12.95
CA CYS A 96 -10.76 -0.68 12.03
C CYS A 96 -12.14 -0.07 12.32
N ALA A 97 -12.87 -0.50 13.37
CA ALA A 97 -14.26 -0.09 13.60
C ALA A 97 -14.44 1.43 13.79
N ARG A 98 -13.38 2.16 14.18
CA ARG A 98 -13.38 3.62 14.35
C ARG A 98 -12.90 4.38 13.12
N VAL A 99 -12.35 3.68 12.12
CA VAL A 99 -11.84 4.28 10.89
C VAL A 99 -12.97 4.44 9.90
N GLN A 100 -13.18 5.67 9.44
CA GLN A 100 -14.22 5.99 8.49
C GLN A 100 -13.65 6.04 7.07
N TYR A 101 -14.33 5.40 6.13
CA TYR A 101 -14.06 5.57 4.71
C TYR A 101 -14.62 6.91 4.22
N ILE A 102 -13.81 7.68 3.49
CA ILE A 102 -14.19 8.97 2.92
C ILE A 102 -14.13 8.85 1.39
N ALA A 103 -15.29 8.66 0.78
CA ALA A 103 -15.40 8.41 -0.66
C ALA A 103 -14.82 9.54 -1.52
N ALA A 104 -14.86 10.77 -1.03
CA ALA A 104 -14.27 11.92 -1.70
C ALA A 104 -12.73 11.82 -1.84
N LEU A 105 -12.07 10.97 -1.06
CA LEU A 105 -10.63 10.71 -1.13
C LEU A 105 -10.27 9.52 -2.03
N ALA A 106 -11.15 9.08 -2.93
CA ALA A 106 -10.97 7.86 -3.74
C ALA A 106 -9.61 7.74 -4.46
N ASN A 107 -8.99 8.86 -4.87
CA ASN A 107 -7.65 8.86 -5.50
C ASN A 107 -6.51 8.48 -4.53
N PHE A 108 -6.73 8.67 -3.23
CA PHE A 108 -5.76 8.50 -2.14
C PHE A 108 -6.35 7.70 -0.99
N GLU A 109 -7.33 6.83 -1.27
CA GLU A 109 -8.12 6.15 -0.25
C GLU A 109 -7.25 5.27 0.65
N ASP A 110 -6.21 4.66 0.09
CA ASP A 110 -5.25 3.82 0.79
C ASP A 110 -4.36 4.64 1.74
N ILE A 111 -3.84 5.78 1.27
CA ILE A 111 -3.05 6.72 2.08
C ILE A 111 -3.91 7.29 3.20
N ALA A 112 -5.13 7.74 2.87
CA ALA A 112 -6.08 8.28 3.84
C ALA A 112 -6.44 7.25 4.91
N PHE A 113 -6.77 6.02 4.51
CA PHE A 113 -7.12 4.94 5.42
C PHE A 113 -5.95 4.53 6.32
N ASN A 114 -4.75 4.33 5.75
CA ASN A 114 -3.54 4.03 6.52
C ASN A 114 -3.21 5.14 7.52
N ARG A 115 -3.42 6.41 7.14
CA ARG A 115 -3.17 7.54 8.01
C ARG A 115 -4.16 7.62 9.16
N GLU A 116 -5.45 7.41 8.91
CA GLU A 116 -6.47 7.39 9.96
C GLU A 116 -6.23 6.22 10.94
N LEU A 117 -5.78 5.05 10.46
CA LEU A 117 -5.33 3.97 11.33
C LEU A 117 -4.19 4.39 12.27
N GLN A 118 -3.17 5.08 11.74
CA GLN A 118 -2.07 5.59 12.55
C GLN A 118 -2.51 6.63 13.58
N LEU A 119 -3.43 7.52 13.22
CA LEU A 119 -3.99 8.51 14.15
C LEU A 119 -4.78 7.85 15.28
N GLU A 120 -5.43 6.72 15.00
CA GLU A 120 -6.11 5.87 15.98
C GLU A 120 -5.17 4.92 16.74
N HIS A 121 -3.85 5.04 16.53
CA HIS A 121 -2.82 4.16 17.08
C HIS A 121 -3.03 2.67 16.76
N VAL A 122 -3.65 2.39 15.61
CA VAL A 122 -3.86 1.03 15.11
C VAL A 122 -2.73 0.69 14.14
N PRO A 123 -1.88 -0.30 14.47
CA PRO A 123 -0.71 -0.57 13.66
C PRO A 123 -1.07 -1.22 12.33
N THR A 124 -0.21 -1.04 11.33
CA THR A 124 -0.29 -1.76 10.04
C THR A 124 0.93 -2.64 9.81
N LEU A 125 0.76 -3.73 9.07
CA LEU A 125 1.82 -4.70 8.75
C LEU A 125 1.98 -4.86 7.24
N LYS A 126 3.21 -4.70 6.76
CA LYS A 126 3.60 -5.02 5.40
C LYS A 126 4.52 -6.20 5.34
N VAL A 127 4.01 -7.29 4.79
CA VAL A 127 4.82 -8.46 4.45
C VAL A 127 5.45 -8.25 3.08
N GLN A 128 6.76 -8.47 3.01
CA GLN A 128 7.60 -8.23 1.84
C GLN A 128 8.34 -9.49 1.39
N GLU A 129 8.23 -10.58 2.15
CA GLU A 129 8.66 -11.93 1.73
C GLU A 129 7.85 -12.43 0.52
N TYR A 130 6.62 -11.92 0.34
CA TYR A 130 5.74 -12.25 -0.77
C TYR A 130 5.29 -10.99 -1.49
N ALA A 131 5.14 -11.09 -2.81
CA ALA A 131 4.52 -10.05 -3.63
C ALA A 131 3.48 -10.68 -4.55
N PHE A 132 2.41 -9.96 -4.85
CA PHE A 132 1.36 -10.47 -5.74
C PHE A 132 1.55 -9.96 -7.17
N TRP A 133 1.30 -10.82 -8.15
CA TRP A 133 1.22 -10.47 -9.55
C TRP A 133 -0.24 -10.29 -9.95
N ALA A 134 -0.55 -9.25 -10.71
CA ALA A 134 -1.90 -8.94 -11.16
C ALA A 134 -1.97 -8.74 -12.67
N ILE A 135 -3.03 -9.26 -13.29
CA ILE A 135 -3.20 -9.32 -14.76
C ILE A 135 -3.26 -7.92 -15.38
N GLN A 136 -3.86 -6.94 -14.68
CA GLN A 136 -3.96 -5.55 -15.14
C GLN A 136 -2.77 -4.71 -14.64
N SER A 137 -1.56 -5.06 -15.09
CA SER A 137 -0.28 -4.50 -14.61
C SER A 137 -0.12 -2.99 -14.78
N LYS A 138 -0.69 -2.41 -15.85
CA LYS A 138 -0.41 -1.01 -16.25
C LYS A 138 -1.30 0.03 -15.59
N ALA A 139 -2.57 -0.29 -15.32
CA ALA A 139 -3.53 0.63 -14.75
C ALA A 139 -4.50 -0.21 -13.90
N GLY A 140 -4.42 -0.09 -12.56
CA GLY A 140 -5.27 -0.89 -11.64
C GLY A 140 -6.77 -0.72 -11.89
N GLY A 141 -7.61 -1.56 -11.30
CA GLY A 141 -9.05 -1.68 -11.64
C GLY A 141 -9.87 -0.38 -11.59
N CYS A 142 -9.45 0.61 -10.81
CA CYS A 142 -10.08 1.93 -10.72
C CYS A 142 -9.35 3.03 -11.53
N ALA A 143 -8.50 2.69 -12.50
CA ALA A 143 -7.73 3.67 -13.27
C ALA A 143 -8.60 4.67 -14.05
N GLU A 144 -9.70 4.22 -14.66
CA GLU A 144 -10.64 5.09 -15.39
C GLU A 144 -11.38 6.07 -14.47
N ARG A 145 -11.50 5.72 -13.19
CA ARG A 145 -12.13 6.55 -12.16
C ARG A 145 -11.14 7.41 -11.42
N ARG A 146 -9.83 7.21 -11.55
CA ARG A 146 -8.85 8.11 -10.94
C ARG A 146 -8.76 9.35 -11.80
N GLY A 147 -9.00 10.51 -11.19
CA GLY A 147 -8.87 11.79 -11.89
C GLY A 147 -7.49 11.92 -12.54
N ALA A 148 -7.40 12.68 -13.64
CA ALA A 148 -6.18 12.80 -14.45
C ALA A 148 -4.97 13.41 -13.71
N THR A 149 -5.16 13.91 -12.49
CA THR A 149 -4.14 14.61 -11.72
C THR A 149 -3.89 13.91 -10.38
N ASP A 150 -2.73 13.26 -10.26
CA ASP A 150 -2.16 12.71 -9.00
C ASP A 150 -1.88 13.79 -7.93
N THR A 151 -2.40 15.01 -8.11
CA THR A 151 -2.15 16.16 -7.23
C THR A 151 -3.41 16.63 -6.51
N GLN A 152 -4.61 16.22 -6.94
CA GLN A 152 -5.86 16.64 -6.32
C GLN A 152 -6.35 15.60 -5.31
N LEU A 153 -6.19 15.93 -4.01
CA LEU A 153 -6.55 15.04 -2.91
C LEU A 153 -8.03 14.62 -2.93
N VAL A 154 -8.93 15.56 -3.26
CA VAL A 154 -10.36 15.30 -3.42
C VAL A 154 -10.65 14.91 -4.87
N HIS A 155 -11.37 13.80 -5.05
CA HIS A 155 -11.74 13.30 -6.35
C HIS A 155 -12.64 14.32 -7.08
N PRO A 156 -12.41 14.60 -8.39
CA PRO A 156 -13.12 15.66 -9.12
C PRO A 156 -14.64 15.53 -9.19
N SER A 157 -15.20 14.34 -8.95
CA SER A 157 -16.65 14.13 -8.89
C SER A 157 -17.30 14.64 -7.60
N TYR A 158 -16.53 15.16 -6.64
CA TYR A 158 -17.02 15.71 -5.38
C TYR A 158 -16.68 17.19 -5.29
N ALA A 159 -17.63 18.02 -4.83
CA ALA A 159 -17.31 19.37 -4.42
C ALA A 159 -16.99 19.41 -2.92
N MET A 160 -15.99 20.21 -2.53
CA MET A 160 -15.63 20.42 -1.11
C MET A 160 -16.82 20.92 -0.26
N ALA A 161 -17.73 21.67 -0.87
CA ALA A 161 -18.92 22.19 -0.21
C ALA A 161 -19.92 21.08 0.18
N ASP A 162 -19.92 19.96 -0.56
CA ASP A 162 -20.87 18.85 -0.35
C ASP A 162 -20.42 17.88 0.73
N LEU A 163 -19.16 17.99 1.19
CA LEU A 163 -18.61 17.15 2.24
C LEU A 163 -19.24 17.50 3.59
N SER A 164 -19.37 16.53 4.48
CA SER A 164 -19.67 16.82 5.88
C SER A 164 -18.52 17.57 6.55
N GLU A 165 -18.80 18.25 7.67
CA GLU A 165 -17.77 18.99 8.41
C GLU A 165 -16.61 18.07 8.84
N ARG A 166 -16.92 16.86 9.26
CA ARG A 166 -15.92 15.86 9.65
C ARG A 166 -15.06 15.44 8.46
N GLU A 167 -15.66 15.18 7.30
CA GLU A 167 -14.91 14.80 6.09
C GLU A 167 -14.00 15.94 5.63
N ARG A 168 -14.48 17.19 5.65
CA ARG A 168 -13.66 18.37 5.36
C ARG A 168 -12.45 18.46 6.29
N GLN A 169 -12.63 18.22 7.59
CA GLN A 169 -11.52 18.24 8.54
C GLN A 169 -10.47 17.17 8.21
N VAL A 170 -10.89 15.96 7.82
CA VAL A 170 -9.96 14.90 7.41
C VAL A 170 -9.20 15.30 6.14
N VAL A 171 -9.90 15.84 5.13
CA VAL A 171 -9.29 16.35 3.90
C VAL A 171 -8.24 17.43 4.21
N VAL A 172 -8.60 18.44 5.02
CA VAL A 172 -7.69 19.53 5.40
C VAL A 172 -6.47 19.01 6.15
N ARG A 173 -6.65 18.08 7.11
CA ARG A 173 -5.52 17.47 7.84
C ARG A 173 -4.59 16.70 6.90
N LEU A 174 -5.14 15.94 5.95
CA LEU A 174 -4.34 15.22 4.97
C LEU A 174 -3.61 16.17 4.01
N GLN A 175 -4.24 17.26 3.58
CA GLN A 175 -3.59 18.30 2.78
C GLN A 175 -2.40 18.93 3.52
N ALA A 176 -2.62 19.37 4.76
CA ALA A 176 -1.56 19.93 5.60
C ALA A 176 -0.40 18.94 5.79
N TRP A 177 -0.71 17.67 6.03
CA TRP A 177 0.31 16.63 6.15
C TRP A 177 1.11 16.42 4.85
N VAL A 178 0.45 16.38 3.69
CA VAL A 178 1.13 16.25 2.38
C VAL A 178 2.02 17.46 2.12
N GLU A 179 1.58 18.67 2.47
CA GLU A 179 2.36 19.90 2.34
C GLU A 179 3.59 19.89 3.27
N GLU A 180 3.41 19.50 4.54
CA GLU A 180 4.51 19.34 5.49
C GLU A 180 5.54 18.31 5.01
N ASP A 181 5.09 17.16 4.49
CA ASP A 181 5.98 16.09 4.04
C ASP A 181 6.75 16.47 2.76
N ARG A 182 6.11 17.20 1.84
CA ARG A 182 6.78 17.79 0.66
C ARG A 182 7.89 18.77 1.04
N ASN A 183 7.71 19.47 2.16
CA ASN A 183 8.68 20.44 2.66
C ASN A 183 9.79 19.81 3.53
N LYS A 184 9.67 18.52 3.88
CA LYS A 184 10.75 17.83 4.59
C LYS A 184 11.91 17.52 3.63
N PRO A 185 13.15 17.83 4.01
CA PRO A 185 14.29 17.37 3.24
C PRO A 185 14.29 15.84 3.19
N LEU A 186 14.50 15.28 1.99
CA LEU A 186 14.63 13.84 1.81
C LEU A 186 15.67 13.29 2.82
N PRO A 187 15.44 12.12 3.43
CA PRO A 187 16.47 11.46 4.25
C PRO A 187 17.79 11.36 3.48
N GLN A 188 18.93 11.65 4.12
CA GLN A 188 20.25 11.69 3.47
C GLN A 188 20.58 10.43 2.64
N ARG A 189 20.10 9.26 3.06
CA ARG A 189 20.26 8.00 2.30
C ARG A 189 19.51 8.01 0.96
N LEU A 190 18.30 8.56 0.93
CA LEU A 190 17.52 8.72 -0.31
C LEU A 190 18.09 9.85 -1.18
N GLN A 191 18.64 10.91 -0.57
CA GLN A 191 19.34 11.96 -1.33
C GLN A 191 20.53 11.40 -2.13
N ARG A 192 21.32 10.50 -1.52
CA ARG A 192 22.43 9.82 -2.21
C ARG A 192 21.93 8.93 -3.37
N GLY A 193 20.92 8.09 -3.11
CA GLY A 193 20.35 7.23 -4.15
C GLY A 193 19.72 8.00 -5.31
N VAL A 194 19.03 9.12 -5.04
CA VAL A 194 18.47 10.00 -6.09
C VAL A 194 19.57 10.71 -6.88
N ALA A 195 20.65 11.15 -6.22
CA ALA A 195 21.80 11.76 -6.90
C ALA A 195 22.50 10.75 -7.83
N GLU A 196 22.63 9.50 -7.38
CA GLU A 196 23.23 8.41 -8.14
C GLU A 196 22.37 8.00 -9.34
N LEU A 197 21.05 7.86 -9.16
CA LEU A 197 20.10 7.63 -10.27
C LEU A 197 20.12 8.76 -11.31
N ARG A 198 20.20 10.03 -10.88
CA ARG A 198 20.34 11.19 -11.78
C ARG A 198 21.69 11.22 -12.50
N ARG A 199 22.74 10.64 -11.93
CA ARG A 199 24.05 10.51 -12.56
C ARG A 199 24.03 9.41 -13.63
N CYS A 200 23.49 8.23 -13.29
CA CYS A 200 23.35 7.12 -14.24
C CYS A 200 22.46 7.49 -15.42
N ARG A 201 21.36 8.23 -15.20
CA ARG A 201 20.47 8.68 -16.28
C ARG A 201 21.18 9.64 -17.25
N ARG A 202 21.96 10.60 -16.74
CA ARG A 202 22.76 11.50 -17.59
C ARG A 202 23.77 10.73 -18.43
N GLN A 203 24.46 9.75 -17.85
CA GLN A 203 25.41 8.91 -18.58
C GLN A 203 24.74 8.05 -19.66
N ALA A 204 23.52 7.58 -19.44
CA ALA A 204 22.75 6.83 -20.42
C ALA A 204 22.26 7.73 -21.57
N ASP A 205 21.78 8.93 -21.25
CA ASP A 205 21.32 9.91 -22.25
C ASP A 205 22.50 10.36 -23.15
N ASP A 206 23.69 10.58 -22.56
CA ASP A 206 24.93 10.93 -23.28
C ASP A 206 25.41 9.78 -24.21
N ALA A 207 25.18 8.52 -23.84
CA ALA A 207 25.56 7.35 -24.65
C ALA A 207 24.63 7.08 -25.84
N THR A 208 23.41 7.63 -25.82
CA THR A 208 22.40 7.46 -26.89
C THR A 208 22.36 8.63 -27.88
N GLY A 209 23.11 9.70 -27.62
CA GLY A 209 23.13 10.93 -28.43
C GLY A 209 24.29 11.07 -29.42
N SER A 210 24.97 9.98 -29.78
CA SER A 210 26.06 9.96 -30.79
C SER A 210 25.72 9.11 -32.01
#